data_AF-A0A1M3MKC0-F1
#
_entry.id   AF-A0A1M3MKC0-F1
#
_cell.length_a   1.000
_cell.length_b   1.000
_cell.length_c   1.000
_cell.angle_alpha   90.00
_cell.angle_beta   90.00
_cell.angle_gamma   90.00
#
_symmetry.space_group_name_H-M   'P 1'
#
loop_
_entity.id
_entity.type
_entity.pdbx_description
1 polymer ?
#
loop_
_entity_poly.entity_id
_entity_poly.type
_entity_poly.pdbx_seq_one_letter_code
_entity_poly.pdbx_strand_id
1 'polypeptide(L)' 'MAAASAIARQIEATKRLDPPPAEEADAWVWGVYDEEDEAGRVIARGRSVWHRKDLSDEWHWLRFTEDGEP' A
#
# COMPACT_ATOMS: atom_id res chain seq x y z
N MET A 1 10.04 10.16 -8.07
CA MET A 1 10.24 8.74 -7.67
C MET A 1 10.57 8.55 -6.20
N ALA A 2 11.52 9.28 -5.60
CA ALA A 2 11.92 9.06 -4.19
C ALA A 2 10.77 9.22 -3.19
N ALA A 3 9.84 10.16 -3.43
CA ALA A 3 8.66 10.39 -2.59
C ALA A 3 7.68 9.21 -2.65
N ALA A 4 7.29 8.75 -3.85
CA ALA A 4 6.41 7.60 -4.01
C ALA A 4 7.01 6.32 -3.37
N SER A 5 8.32 6.11 -3.52
CA SER A 5 9.00 4.98 -2.85
C SER A 5 8.97 5.09 -1.32
N ALA A 6 9.02 6.30 -0.76
CA ALA A 6 8.91 6.51 0.68
C ALA A 6 7.50 6.18 1.21
N ILE A 7 6.46 6.60 0.49
CA ILE A 7 5.07 6.27 0.85
C ILE A 7 4.81 4.76 0.71
N ALA A 8 5.34 4.11 -0.34
CA ALA A 8 5.22 2.65 -0.51
C ALA A 8 5.76 1.87 0.71
N ARG A 9 6.88 2.31 1.30
CA ARG A 9 7.42 1.70 2.54
C ARG A 9 6.52 1.92 3.76
N GLN A 10 5.81 3.05 3.83
CA GLN A 10 4.86 3.31 4.90
C GLN A 10 3.59 2.47 4.75
N ILE A 11 3.08 2.33 3.53
CA ILE A 11 1.98 1.39 3.21
C ILE A 11 2.37 -0.02 3.64
N GLU A 12 3.59 -0.44 3.31
CA GLU A 12 4.12 -1.75 3.65
C GLU A 12 4.24 -1.98 5.16
N ALA A 13 4.70 -0.97 5.91
CA ALA A 13 4.85 -1.02 7.35
C ALA A 13 3.53 -0.94 8.13
N THR A 14 2.46 -0.40 7.53
CA THR A 14 1.17 -0.18 8.20
C THR A 14 0.05 -1.09 7.71
N LYS A 15 0.32 -1.97 6.73
CA LYS A 15 -0.68 -2.90 6.20
C LYS A 15 -1.19 -3.85 7.29
N ARG A 16 -2.44 -4.27 7.15
CA ARG A 16 -3.08 -5.27 8.01
C ARG A 16 -3.46 -6.49 7.19
N LEU A 17 -3.33 -7.68 7.77
CA LEU A 17 -3.84 -8.92 7.18
C LEU A 17 -5.33 -9.11 7.50
N ASP A 18 -5.72 -8.72 8.70
CA ASP A 18 -7.11 -8.73 9.14
C ASP A 18 -7.84 -7.44 8.73
N PRO A 19 -9.16 -7.51 8.48
CA PRO A 19 -9.96 -6.32 8.22
C PRO A 19 -9.90 -5.32 9.38
N PRO A 20 -9.94 -4.01 9.10
CA PRO A 20 -10.00 -2.99 10.13
C PRO A 20 -11.29 -3.11 10.96
N PRO A 21 -11.31 -2.55 12.18
CA PRO A 21 -12.55 -2.36 12.92
C PRO A 21 -13.59 -1.61 12.09
N ALA A 22 -14.87 -1.96 12.25
CA ALA A 22 -15.96 -1.38 11.44
C ALA A 22 -16.04 0.15 11.53
N GLU A 23 -15.70 0.73 12.68
CA GLU A 23 -15.66 2.17 12.92
C GLU A 23 -14.58 2.90 12.11
N GLU A 24 -13.55 2.18 11.66
CA GLU A 24 -12.45 2.71 10.87
C GLU A 24 -12.54 2.32 9.39
N ALA A 25 -13.54 1.53 8.97
CA ALA A 25 -13.55 0.87 7.66
C ALA A 25 -13.30 1.82 6.47
N ASP A 26 -13.85 3.04 6.51
CA ASP A 26 -13.70 4.05 5.45
C ASP A 26 -12.27 4.62 5.34
N ALA A 27 -11.45 4.46 6.38
CA ALA A 27 -10.05 4.90 6.39
C ALA A 27 -9.08 3.86 5.79
N TRP A 28 -9.59 2.71 5.36
CA TRP A 28 -8.80 1.61 4.82
C TRP A 28 -9.30 1.19 3.44
N VAL A 29 -8.38 0.69 2.62
CA VAL A 29 -8.68 0.14 1.30
C VAL A 29 -8.11 -1.26 1.19
N TRP A 30 -8.85 -2.12 0.51
CA TRP A 30 -8.36 -3.45 0.17
C TRP A 30 -7.24 -3.35 -0.87
N GLY A 31 -6.21 -4.17 -0.71
CA GLY A 31 -5.08 -4.28 -1.61
C GLY A 31 -4.58 -5.72 -1.72
N VAL A 32 -3.63 -5.91 -2.63
CA VAL A 32 -2.96 -7.18 -2.86
C VAL A 32 -1.47 -6.96 -2.69
N TYR A 33 -0.84 -7.84 -1.90
CA TYR A 33 0.57 -7.76 -1.61
C TYR A 33 1.27 -9.10 -1.86
N ASP A 34 2.46 -9.02 -2.45
CA ASP A 34 3.37 -10.15 -2.60
C ASP A 34 4.37 -10.09 -1.44
N GLU A 35 4.37 -11.13 -0.60
CA GLU A 35 5.27 -11.22 0.55
C GLU A 35 6.67 -11.62 0.09
N GLU A 36 7.66 -10.83 0.48
CA GLU A 36 9.06 -11.04 0.15
C GLU A 36 9.87 -11.44 1.39
N ASP A 37 10.89 -12.29 1.21
CA ASP A 37 11.89 -12.58 2.24
C ASP A 37 12.91 -11.43 2.39
N GLU A 38 13.84 -11.56 3.35
CA GLU A 38 14.90 -10.56 3.57
C GLU A 38 15.84 -10.38 2.36
N ALA A 39 15.86 -11.33 1.42
CA ALA A 39 16.62 -11.26 0.18
C ALA A 39 15.81 -10.68 -0.99
N GLY A 40 14.57 -10.21 -0.75
CA GLY A 40 13.66 -9.66 -1.76
C GLY A 40 13.04 -10.73 -2.67
N ARG A 41 13.03 -11.99 -2.26
CA ARG A 41 12.40 -13.06 -3.03
C ARG A 41 10.95 -13.21 -2.58
N VAL A 42 10.04 -13.16 -3.55
CA VAL A 42 8.62 -13.39 -3.29
C VAL A 42 8.39 -14.82 -2.80
N ILE A 43 7.94 -14.96 -1.56
CA ILE A 43 7.61 -16.24 -0.90
C ILE A 43 6.10 -16.53 -0.90
N ALA A 44 5.26 -15.51 -1.04
CA ALA A 44 3.83 -15.67 -1.26
C ALA A 44 3.30 -14.58 -2.17
N ARG A 45 2.43 -14.93 -3.12
CA ARG A 45 1.81 -13.97 -4.02
C ARG A 45 0.36 -13.74 -3.67
N GLY A 46 -0.12 -12.53 -3.95
CA GLY A 46 -1.54 -12.27 -4.00
C GLY A 46 -2.22 -12.26 -2.62
N ARG A 47 -1.51 -11.93 -1.53
CA ARG A 47 -2.12 -11.85 -0.20
C ARG A 47 -3.04 -10.64 -0.12
N SER A 48 -4.28 -10.88 0.28
CA SER A 48 -5.24 -9.83 0.61
C SER A 48 -4.75 -9.06 1.83
N VAL A 49 -4.68 -7.75 1.70
CA VAL A 49 -4.23 -6.84 2.77
C VAL A 49 -5.12 -5.61 2.81
N TRP A 50 -5.06 -4.88 3.92
CA TRP A 50 -5.69 -3.59 4.10
C TRP A 50 -4.62 -2.53 4.24
N HIS A 51 -4.71 -1.49 3.41
CA HIS A 51 -3.83 -0.32 3.45
C HIS A 51 -4.58 0.89 3.97
N ARG A 52 -3.88 1.80 4.63
CA ARG A 52 -4.49 3.09 4.94
C ARG A 52 -4.82 3.83 3.65
N LYS A 53 -6.05 4.34 3.57
CA LYS A 53 -6.57 5.01 2.39
C LYS A 53 -5.79 6.27 2.03
N ASP A 54 -5.44 7.08 3.03
CA ASP A 54 -4.67 8.31 2.84
C ASP A 54 -3.30 8.07 2.19
N LEU A 55 -2.56 7.07 2.67
CA LEU A 55 -1.26 6.69 2.10
C LEU A 55 -1.41 6.11 0.69
N SER A 56 -2.45 5.29 0.45
CA SER A 56 -2.75 4.74 -0.87
C SER A 56 -3.07 5.86 -1.87
N ASP A 57 -3.94 6.80 -1.50
CA ASP A 57 -4.36 7.92 -2.35
C ASP A 57 -3.16 8.83 -2.67
N GLU A 58 -2.31 9.15 -1.69
CA GLU A 58 -1.08 9.93 -1.89
C GLU A 58 -0.08 9.20 -2.80
N TRP A 59 0.13 7.89 -2.59
CA TRP A 59 1.02 7.10 -3.43
C TRP A 59 0.55 7.07 -4.89
N HIS A 60 -0.75 6.86 -5.11
CA HIS A 60 -1.34 6.93 -6.45
C HIS A 60 -1.17 8.31 -7.06
N TRP A 61 -1.49 9.38 -6.31
CA TRP A 61 -1.33 10.75 -6.80
C TRP A 61 0.11 11.05 -7.21
N LEU A 62 1.10 10.67 -6.40
CA LEU A 62 2.53 10.85 -6.74
C LEU A 62 2.92 10.08 -8.01
N ARG A 63 2.41 8.86 -8.20
CA ARG A 63 2.65 8.08 -9.42
C ARG A 63 2.00 8.70 -10.65
N PHE A 64 0.75 9.15 -10.55
CA PHE A 64 0.03 9.72 -11.69
C PHE A 64 0.51 11.13 -12.04
N THR A 65 0.91 11.95 -11.07
CA THR A 65 1.42 13.31 -11.33
C THR A 65 2.87 13.35 -11.79
N GLU A 66 3.69 12.34 -11.45
CA GLU A 66 5.03 12.21 -12.02
C GLU A 66 5.03 11.61 -13.44
N ASP A 67 3.96 10.90 -13.87
CA ASP A 67 3.83 10.27 -15.20
C ASP A 67 3.12 11.13 -16.28
N GLY A 68 2.62 12.32 -15.93
CA GLY A 68 2.13 13.31 -16.91
C GLY A 68 0.60 13.49 -16.95
N GLU A 69 0.18 14.60 -16.36
CA GLU A 69 -1.14 15.26 -16.34
C GLU A 69 -2.23 14.77 -15.36
N PRO A 70 -2.92 15.72 -14.67
CA PRO A 70 -3.98 15.46 -13.69
C PRO A 70 -5.33 15.02 -14.28
#